data_AF-A0A7C2PQI6-F1
#
_entry.id   AF-A0A7C2PQI6-F1
#
_cell.length_a   1.000
_cell.length_b   1.000
_cell.length_c   1.000
_cell.angle_alpha   90.00
_cell.angle_beta   90.00
_cell.angle_gamma   90.00
#
_symmetry.space_group_name_H-M   'P 1'
#
loop_
_entity.id
_entity.type
_entity.pdbx_description
1 polymer ?
#
loop_
_entity_poly.entity_id
_entity_poly.type
_entity_poly.pdbx_seq_one_letter_code
_entity_poly.pdbx_strand_id
1 'polypeptide(L)' 'MDPVEKDIQARKEEILTEVRAIFKANMKFTDWNVPEANDRLGAELIIGVMQEALDTLKKDVEEGKYDIY' A
#
# COMPACT_ATOMS: atom_id res chain seq x y z
N MET A 1 -11.53 -20.18 -13.84
CA MET A 1 -10.79 -19.02 -13.32
C MET A 1 -9.79 -18.64 -14.38
N ASP A 2 -9.75 -17.37 -14.73
CA ASP A 2 -8.81 -16.85 -15.72
C ASP A 2 -7.35 -17.12 -15.26
N PRO A 3 -6.40 -17.42 -16.17
CA PRO A 3 -5.01 -17.66 -15.79
C PRO A 3 -4.39 -16.51 -14.97
N VAL A 4 -4.77 -15.25 -15.25
CA VAL A 4 -4.32 -14.06 -14.52
C VAL A 4 -4.93 -14.06 -13.12
N GLU A 5 -6.22 -14.33 -12.98
CA GLU A 5 -6.86 -14.45 -11.67
C GLU A 5 -6.18 -15.50 -10.79
N LYS A 6 -5.75 -16.63 -11.39
CA LYS A 6 -5.04 -17.70 -10.67
C LYS A 6 -3.67 -17.29 -10.19
N ASP A 7 -2.91 -16.59 -11.02
CA ASP A 7 -1.61 -16.08 -10.66
C ASP A 7 -1.70 -15.04 -9.53
N ILE A 8 -2.63 -14.09 -9.63
CA ILE A 8 -2.85 -13.07 -8.59
C ILE A 8 -3.31 -13.69 -7.25
N GLN A 9 -4.20 -14.69 -7.30
CA GLN A 9 -4.61 -15.39 -6.09
C GLN A 9 -3.44 -16.15 -5.45
N ALA A 10 -2.56 -16.76 -6.25
CA ALA A 10 -1.39 -17.48 -5.75
C ALA A 10 -0.40 -16.53 -5.04
N ARG A 11 -0.26 -15.28 -5.52
CA ARG A 11 0.65 -14.26 -4.97
C ARG A 11 0.00 -13.32 -3.96
N LYS A 12 -1.28 -13.54 -3.58
CA LYS A 12 -2.04 -12.65 -2.68
C LYS A 12 -1.31 -12.36 -1.36
N GLU A 13 -0.77 -13.39 -0.71
CA GLU A 13 -0.05 -13.24 0.57
C GLU A 13 1.23 -12.38 0.41
N GLU A 14 1.93 -12.53 -0.71
CA GLU A 14 3.13 -11.74 -1.03
C GLU A 14 2.76 -10.27 -1.21
N ILE A 15 1.74 -9.98 -2.03
CA ILE A 15 1.22 -8.62 -2.27
C ILE A 15 0.82 -7.97 -0.93
N LEU A 16 0.08 -8.67 -0.07
CA LEU A 16 -0.31 -8.15 1.24
C LEU A 16 0.89 -7.93 2.17
N THR A 17 1.92 -8.77 2.08
CA THR A 17 3.15 -8.63 2.85
C THR A 17 3.93 -7.39 2.44
N GLU A 18 4.04 -7.13 1.13
CA GLU A 18 4.72 -5.96 0.58
C GLU A 18 4.03 -4.65 0.99
N VAL A 19 2.70 -4.59 0.91
CA VAL A 19 1.92 -3.42 1.39
C VAL A 19 2.19 -3.16 2.88
N ARG A 20 2.23 -4.20 3.72
CA ARG A 20 2.56 -4.06 5.14
C ARG A 20 4.00 -3.63 5.37
N ALA A 21 4.94 -4.07 4.54
CA ALA A 21 6.35 -3.68 4.64
C ALA A 21 6.51 -2.17 4.37
N ILE A 22 5.82 -1.64 3.35
CA ILE A 22 5.80 -0.21 3.03
C ILE A 22 5.23 0.59 4.21
N PHE A 23 4.11 0.17 4.78
CA PHE A 23 3.53 0.83 5.96
C PHE A 23 4.54 0.90 7.13
N LYS A 24 5.16 -0.24 7.47
CA LYS A 24 6.15 -0.31 8.57
C LYS A 24 7.40 0.52 8.30
N ALA A 25 7.84 0.63 7.06
CA ALA A 25 8.97 1.49 6.70
C ALA A 25 8.66 2.97 6.99
N ASN A 26 7.45 3.42 6.64
CA ASN A 26 7.01 4.80 6.90
C ASN A 26 6.85 5.11 8.41
N MET A 27 6.38 4.13 9.19
CA MET A 27 6.35 4.24 10.65
C MET A 27 7.77 4.49 11.21
N LYS A 28 8.77 3.70 10.78
CA LYS A 28 10.16 3.87 11.22
C LYS A 28 10.75 5.23 10.85
N PHE A 29 10.41 5.78 9.67
CA PHE A 29 10.83 7.12 9.31
C PHE A 29 10.22 8.18 10.24
N THR A 30 8.99 7.99 10.69
CA THR A 30 8.34 8.88 11.65
C THR A 30 9.08 8.85 12.99
N ASP A 31 9.42 7.66 13.50
CA ASP A 31 10.19 7.49 14.74
C ASP A 31 11.58 8.14 14.66
N TRP A 32 12.23 8.10 13.49
CA TRP A 32 13.53 8.75 13.27
C TRP A 32 13.43 10.27 13.20
N ASN A 33 12.35 10.80 12.65
CA ASN A 33 12.17 12.23 12.45
C ASN A 33 11.56 12.95 13.66
N VAL A 34 10.77 12.23 14.48
CA VAL A 34 10.04 12.78 15.63
C VAL A 34 10.37 11.94 16.87
N PRO A 35 11.29 12.41 17.74
CA PRO A 35 11.51 11.79 19.03
C PRO A 35 10.20 11.73 19.84
N GLU A 36 9.96 10.61 20.53
CA GLU A 36 8.74 10.39 21.33
C GLU A 36 7.43 10.51 20.51
N ALA A 37 7.49 10.11 19.23
CA ALA A 37 6.32 10.08 18.36
C ALA A 37 5.14 9.34 19.01
N ASN A 38 3.94 9.88 18.83
CA ASN A 38 2.72 9.15 19.12
C ASN A 38 2.49 8.13 18.00
N ASP A 39 2.97 6.91 18.19
CA ASP A 39 2.91 5.81 17.21
C ASP A 39 1.51 5.60 16.64
N ARG A 40 0.46 5.74 17.48
CA ARG A 40 -0.92 5.54 17.03
C ARG A 40 -1.34 6.63 16.05
N LEU A 41 -1.07 7.89 16.37
CA LEU A 41 -1.39 9.00 15.48
C LEU A 41 -0.59 8.91 14.17
N GLY A 42 0.70 8.56 14.26
CA GLY A 42 1.53 8.31 13.07
C GLY A 42 0.94 7.21 12.18
N ALA A 43 0.55 6.08 12.77
CA ALA A 43 -0.08 4.97 12.06
C ALA A 43 -1.39 5.37 11.36
N GLU A 44 -2.28 6.10 12.05
CA GLU A 44 -3.56 6.58 11.52
C GLU A 44 -3.35 7.56 10.35
N LEU A 45 -2.36 8.44 10.42
CA LEU A 45 -2.04 9.37 9.33
C LEU A 45 -1.39 8.66 8.14
N ILE A 46 -0.42 7.77 8.39
CA ILE A 46 0.26 7.03 7.32
C ILE A 46 -0.72 6.15 6.55
N ILE A 47 -1.62 5.43 7.24
CA ILE A 47 -2.59 4.58 6.55
C ILE A 47 -3.59 5.40 5.72
N GLY A 48 -3.94 6.61 6.17
CA GLY A 48 -4.75 7.57 5.40
C GLY A 48 -4.08 7.95 4.07
N VAL A 49 -2.81 8.37 4.11
CA VAL A 49 -2.05 8.71 2.89
C VAL A 49 -1.87 7.50 1.98
N MET A 50 -1.61 6.32 2.55
CA MET A 50 -1.52 5.09 1.75
C MET A 50 -2.84 4.75 1.06
N GLN A 51 -3.98 4.99 1.71
CA GLN A 51 -5.30 4.79 1.09
C GLN A 51 -5.51 5.75 -0.08
N GLU A 52 -5.17 7.03 0.05
CA GLU A 52 -5.27 8.01 -1.04
C GLU A 52 -4.42 7.60 -2.26
N ALA A 53 -3.22 7.06 -2.02
CA ALA A 53 -2.36 6.54 -3.08
C ALA A 53 -2.97 5.31 -3.77
N LEU A 54 -3.54 4.37 -3.00
CA LEU A 54 -4.22 3.19 -3.55
C LEU A 54 -5.48 3.56 -4.34
N ASP A 55 -6.26 4.53 -3.86
CA ASP A 55 -7.46 5.02 -4.55
C ASP A 55 -7.08 5.68 -5.89
N THR A 56 -5.96 6.40 -5.92
CA THR A 56 -5.42 6.98 -7.17
C THR A 56 -5.02 5.88 -8.16
N LEU A 57 -4.29 4.85 -7.71
CA LEU A 57 -3.93 3.70 -8.56
C LEU A 57 -5.17 2.98 -9.10
N LYS A 58 -6.20 2.82 -8.27
CA LYS A 58 -7.47 2.21 -8.70
C LYS A 58 -8.12 3.05 -9.81
N LYS A 59 -8.18 4.37 -9.64
CA LYS A 59 -8.70 5.28 -10.65
C LYS A 59 -7.87 5.20 -11.95
N ASP A 60 -6.55 5.14 -11.85
CA ASP A 60 -5.66 5.01 -13.01
C ASP A 60 -5.91 3.71 -13.80
N VAL A 61 -6.22 2.61 -13.11
CA VAL A 61 -6.66 1.34 -13.74
C VAL A 61 -8.02 1.50 -14.42
N GLU A 62 -8.99 2.13 -13.75
CA GLU A 62 -10.31 2.40 -14.34
C GLU A 62 -10.25 3.32 -15.56
N GLU A 63 -9.27 4.23 -15.60
CA GLU A 63 -8.97 5.11 -16.74
C GLU A 63 -8.18 4.40 -17.86
N GLY A 64 -7.85 3.12 -17.72
CA GLY A 64 -7.14 2.33 -18.72
C GLY A 64 -5.66 2.67 -18.86
N LYS A 65 -5.04 3.37 -17.89
CA LYS A 65 -3.62 3.76 -17.96
C LYS A 65 -2.66 2.57 -17.98
N TYR A 66 -3.14 1.39 -17.61
CA TYR A 66 -2.38 0.16 -17.55
C TYR A 66 -2.88 -0.92 -18.53
N ASP A 67 -3.75 -0.58 -19.48
CA ASP A 67 -4.26 -1.53 -20.48
C ASP A 67 -3.14 -2.08 -21.40
N ILE A 68 -2.02 -1.36 -21.48
CA ILE A 68 -0.79 -1.75 -22.18
C ILE A 68 0.40 -1.47 -21.26
N TYR A 69 0.64 -2.38 -20.32
CA TYR A 69 1.73 -2.30 -19.34
C TYR A 69 2.74 -3.42 -19.53
#